data_AF-A0A8C2WBV7-F1
#
_entry.id   AF-A0A8C2WBV7-F1
#
_cell.length_a   1.000
_cell.length_b   1.000
_cell.length_c   1.000
_cell.angle_alpha   90.00
_cell.angle_beta   90.00
_cell.angle_gamma   90.00
#
_symmetry.space_group_name_H-M   'P 1'
#
loop_
_entity.id
_entity.type
_entity.pdbx_description
1 polymer ?
#
loop_
_entity_poly.entity_id
_entity_poly.type
_entity_poly.pdbx_seq_one_letter_code
_entity_poly.pdbx_strand_id
1 'polypeptide(L)'
;MVRIATASLGSWFGSQIPGGQVRFSQAAPQGPTTINVSLNNLNSLAGGYHVHILPIKPGSTEPCSNANILGHYNPLAVNTSNNPAPGVGTVDQYEIGDVGGKFGTLHSLNQSQAVYMDPAMPLTGPYSIVGRSLVIHYSGNASRMRCADISADRNTDGQWTIAQAVFNGAVTGTVKLVRAKVFSTRDSGVKLAVANVAQSR
;
A
#
# COMPACT_ATOMS: atom_id res chain seq x y z
N MET A 1 4.01 21.31 16.39
CA MET A 1 4.36 20.90 15.01
C MET A 1 3.40 19.80 14.59
N VAL A 2 2.52 20.07 13.63
CA VAL A 2 1.53 19.09 13.14
C VAL A 2 2.29 18.06 12.30
N ARG A 3 2.20 16.79 12.69
CA ARG A 3 2.88 15.70 11.99
C ARG A 3 1.95 15.16 10.92
N ILE A 4 2.26 15.47 9.67
CA ILE A 4 1.52 14.97 8.49
C ILE A 4 1.98 13.53 8.24
N ALA A 5 1.04 12.59 8.19
CA ALA A 5 1.34 11.23 7.75
C ALA A 5 1.35 11.20 6.23
N THR A 6 2.46 10.75 5.64
CA THR A 6 2.61 10.63 4.19
C THR A 6 3.13 9.24 3.82
N ALA A 7 2.67 8.74 2.68
CA ALA A 7 3.10 7.47 2.13
C ALA A 7 3.09 7.52 0.60
N SER A 8 3.91 6.69 -0.03
CA SER A 8 3.93 6.56 -1.49
C SER A 8 4.11 5.10 -1.89
N LEU A 9 3.85 4.81 -3.17
CA LEU A 9 4.26 3.53 -3.72
C LEU A 9 5.78 3.46 -3.80
N GLY A 10 6.30 2.27 -3.48
CA GLY A 10 7.66 1.87 -3.75
C GLY A 10 7.86 1.46 -5.21
N SER A 11 8.88 0.63 -5.45
CA SER A 11 9.13 0.10 -6.78
C SER A 11 7.98 -0.80 -7.25
N TRP A 12 7.65 -0.69 -8.53
CA TRP A 12 6.65 -1.54 -9.16
C TRP A 12 7.21 -2.90 -9.56
N PHE A 13 6.42 -3.94 -9.35
CA PHE A 13 6.66 -5.33 -9.77
C PHE A 13 5.55 -5.82 -10.71
N GLY A 14 5.80 -6.91 -11.43
CA GLY A 14 4.88 -7.48 -12.43
C GLY A 14 5.24 -7.03 -13.86
N SER A 15 4.21 -6.83 -14.71
CA SER A 15 4.36 -6.29 -16.06
C SER A 15 5.24 -5.01 -16.08
N GLN A 16 5.90 -4.68 -17.20
CA GLN A 16 6.66 -3.42 -17.30
C GLN A 16 5.77 -2.17 -17.26
N ILE A 17 4.48 -2.32 -17.56
CA ILE A 17 3.45 -1.27 -17.61
C ILE A 17 2.20 -1.69 -16.82
N PRO A 18 1.45 -0.74 -16.23
CA PRO A 18 1.61 0.73 -16.26
C PRO A 18 2.66 1.23 -15.27
N GLY A 19 3.18 2.43 -15.53
CA GLY A 19 4.08 3.14 -14.62
C GLY A 19 3.37 4.23 -13.83
N GLY A 20 4.15 5.00 -13.08
CA GLY A 20 3.68 6.19 -12.36
C GLY A 20 3.79 6.06 -10.85
N GLN A 21 3.02 6.87 -10.14
CA GLN A 21 3.08 7.00 -8.69
C GLN A 21 1.69 7.26 -8.10
N VAL A 22 1.45 6.73 -6.91
CA VAL A 22 0.32 7.11 -6.06
C VAL A 22 0.86 7.56 -4.71
N ARG A 23 0.49 8.78 -4.30
CA ARG A 23 0.90 9.37 -3.03
C ARG A 23 -0.31 9.54 -2.13
N PHE A 24 -0.11 9.32 -0.84
CA PHE A 24 -1.12 9.41 0.18
C PHE A 24 -0.67 10.41 1.24
N SER A 25 -1.58 11.25 1.72
CA SER A 25 -1.28 12.17 2.82
C SER A 25 -2.48 12.42 3.73
N GLN A 26 -2.24 12.56 5.03
CA GLN A 26 -3.22 12.98 6.03
C GLN A 26 -2.69 14.22 6.77
N ALA A 27 -3.35 15.36 6.55
CA ALA A 27 -2.98 16.64 7.15
C ALA A 27 -3.17 16.68 8.69
N ALA A 28 -4.04 15.82 9.21
CA ALA A 28 -4.30 15.67 10.64
C ALA A 28 -4.47 14.18 11.00
N PRO A 29 -4.13 13.76 12.24
CA PRO A 29 -4.46 12.43 12.74
C PRO A 29 -5.95 12.16 12.57
N GLN A 30 -6.32 11.00 12.02
CA GLN A 30 -7.71 10.59 11.73
C GLN A 30 -8.47 11.50 10.73
N GLY A 31 -7.80 12.48 10.12
CA GLY A 31 -8.37 13.26 9.03
C GLY A 31 -8.47 12.45 7.73
N PRO A 32 -9.16 12.97 6.70
CA PRO A 32 -9.28 12.30 5.42
C PRO A 32 -7.90 12.13 4.76
N THR A 33 -7.72 11.01 4.08
CA THR A 33 -6.53 10.75 3.28
C THR A 33 -6.71 11.36 1.91
N THR A 34 -5.81 12.26 1.54
CA THR A 34 -5.67 12.73 0.16
C THR A 34 -4.87 11.70 -0.63
N ILE A 35 -5.45 11.20 -1.71
CA ILE A 35 -4.85 10.22 -2.63
C ILE A 35 -4.54 10.95 -3.94
N ASN A 36 -3.26 11.15 -4.24
CA ASN A 36 -2.80 11.75 -5.49
C ASN A 36 -2.33 10.64 -6.43
N VAL A 37 -3.10 10.42 -7.50
CA VAL A 37 -2.87 9.39 -8.52
C VAL A 37 -2.24 10.04 -9.74
N SER A 38 -1.09 9.52 -10.17
CA SER A 38 -0.43 9.89 -11.41
C SER A 38 0.10 8.63 -12.09
N LEU A 39 -0.73 8.00 -12.91
CA LEU A 39 -0.43 6.75 -13.62
C LEU A 39 -0.35 7.00 -15.14
N ASN A 40 0.58 6.30 -15.80
CA ASN A 40 0.83 6.43 -17.23
C ASN A 40 1.06 5.05 -17.87
N ASN A 41 0.97 5.00 -19.19
CA ASN A 41 1.12 3.76 -19.98
C ASN A 41 0.11 2.68 -19.57
N LEU A 42 -1.14 3.08 -19.27
CA LEU A 42 -2.24 2.18 -18.95
C LEU A 42 -2.70 1.36 -20.17
N ASN A 43 -2.45 1.88 -21.37
CA ASN A 43 -2.72 1.24 -22.67
C ASN A 43 -4.13 0.69 -22.84
N SER A 44 -5.13 1.25 -22.15
CA SER A 44 -6.50 0.73 -22.08
C SER A 44 -6.60 -0.72 -21.55
N LEU A 45 -5.51 -1.25 -20.97
CA LEU A 45 -5.46 -2.61 -20.41
C LEU A 45 -5.77 -2.63 -18.91
N ALA A 46 -5.59 -1.50 -18.21
CA ALA A 46 -5.82 -1.39 -16.78
C ALA A 46 -7.33 -1.34 -16.47
N GLY A 47 -7.70 -1.93 -15.34
CA GLY A 47 -9.06 -1.97 -14.82
C GLY A 47 -9.13 -1.42 -13.39
N GLY A 48 -9.57 -2.26 -12.45
CA GLY A 48 -9.60 -1.91 -11.03
C GLY A 48 -8.21 -1.80 -10.42
N TYR A 49 -8.11 -1.06 -9.31
CA TYR A 49 -6.88 -0.96 -8.54
C TYR A 49 -7.21 -0.83 -7.05
N HIS A 50 -6.55 -1.67 -6.26
CA HIS A 50 -6.92 -1.93 -4.88
C HIS A 50 -5.69 -2.03 -3.98
N VAL A 51 -5.85 -1.67 -2.71
CA VAL A 51 -4.90 -2.05 -1.67
C VAL A 51 -5.16 -3.51 -1.31
N HIS A 52 -4.11 -4.32 -1.29
CA HIS A 52 -4.11 -5.73 -0.89
C HIS A 52 -3.62 -5.91 0.54
N ILE A 53 -3.88 -7.08 1.13
CA ILE A 53 -3.68 -7.29 2.57
C ILE A 53 -2.19 -7.24 2.95
N LEU A 54 -1.31 -7.92 2.22
CA LEU A 54 0.11 -8.04 2.60
C LEU A 54 1.04 -7.18 1.73
N PRO A 55 2.20 -6.76 2.26
CA PRO A 55 3.26 -6.19 1.45
C PRO A 55 3.90 -7.26 0.56
N ILE A 56 4.62 -6.81 -0.45
CA ILE A 56 5.36 -7.64 -1.38
C ILE A 56 6.46 -8.41 -0.64
N LYS A 57 6.52 -9.72 -0.89
CA LYS A 57 7.57 -10.59 -0.37
C LYS A 57 8.88 -10.37 -1.16
N PRO A 58 9.97 -9.90 -0.53
CA PRO A 58 11.24 -9.68 -1.21
C PRO A 58 11.77 -10.96 -1.85
N GLY A 59 12.31 -10.86 -3.07
CA GLY A 59 12.92 -11.98 -3.78
C GLY A 59 11.96 -13.02 -4.36
N SER A 60 10.64 -12.79 -4.29
CA SER A 60 9.68 -13.69 -4.95
C SER A 60 9.71 -13.50 -6.47
N THR A 61 9.60 -14.61 -7.21
CA THR A 61 9.42 -14.59 -8.68
C THR A 61 8.02 -14.13 -9.09
N GLU A 62 7.02 -14.31 -8.21
CA GLU A 62 5.61 -13.95 -8.46
C GLU A 62 5.09 -12.96 -7.39
N PRO A 63 5.69 -11.77 -7.28
CA PRO A 63 5.50 -10.86 -6.14
C PRO A 63 4.05 -10.42 -5.95
N CYS A 64 3.26 -10.32 -7.04
CA CYS A 64 1.88 -9.87 -6.98
C CYS A 64 0.85 -10.98 -6.78
N SER A 65 1.26 -12.25 -6.70
CA SER A 65 0.33 -13.40 -6.71
C SER A 65 -0.62 -13.43 -5.50
N ASN A 66 -1.76 -14.14 -5.66
CA ASN A 66 -2.72 -14.38 -4.59
C ASN A 66 -2.05 -15.00 -3.34
N ALA A 67 -1.09 -15.91 -3.53
CA ALA A 67 -0.40 -16.57 -2.43
C ALA A 67 0.55 -15.64 -1.66
N ASN A 68 1.12 -14.63 -2.32
CA ASN A 68 2.11 -13.75 -1.70
C ASN A 68 1.50 -12.52 -1.03
N ILE A 69 0.56 -11.83 -1.68
CA ILE A 69 -0.01 -10.58 -1.16
C ILE A 69 -1.47 -10.68 -0.69
N LEU A 70 -2.06 -11.88 -0.80
CA LEU A 70 -3.47 -12.18 -0.47
C LEU A 70 -4.47 -11.29 -1.23
N GLY A 71 -5.75 -11.33 -0.86
CA GLY A 71 -6.83 -10.59 -1.50
C GLY A 71 -6.85 -9.09 -1.19
N HIS A 72 -7.98 -8.45 -1.51
CA HIS A 72 -8.21 -7.04 -1.24
C HIS A 72 -8.23 -6.74 0.27
N TYR A 73 -7.83 -5.53 0.63
CA TYR A 73 -7.84 -5.08 2.00
C TYR A 73 -9.25 -4.63 2.43
N ASN A 74 -9.97 -5.55 3.07
CA ASN A 74 -11.35 -5.36 3.53
C ASN A 74 -11.52 -5.76 5.01
N PRO A 75 -10.93 -5.00 5.94
CA PRO A 75 -10.95 -5.35 7.36
C PRO A 75 -12.33 -5.19 8.02
N LEU A 76 -13.26 -4.50 7.36
CA LEU A 76 -14.64 -4.31 7.83
C LEU A 76 -15.62 -5.32 7.23
N ALA A 77 -15.14 -6.26 6.41
CA ALA A 77 -15.95 -7.26 5.73
C ALA A 77 -17.14 -6.66 4.96
N VAL A 78 -16.90 -5.54 4.27
CA VAL A 78 -17.87 -4.93 3.36
C VAL A 78 -18.32 -5.97 2.33
N ASN A 79 -19.62 -6.12 2.13
CA ASN A 79 -20.17 -7.06 1.16
C ASN A 79 -20.05 -6.50 -0.26
N THR A 80 -19.01 -6.95 -0.97
CA THR A 80 -18.67 -6.47 -2.32
C THR A 80 -19.75 -6.71 -3.37
N SER A 81 -20.65 -7.68 -3.15
CA SER A 81 -21.77 -7.97 -4.05
C SER A 81 -22.83 -6.86 -4.07
N ASN A 82 -22.85 -6.00 -3.05
CA ASN A 82 -23.79 -4.90 -2.91
C ASN A 82 -23.15 -3.53 -3.22
N ASN A 83 -21.88 -3.51 -3.63
CA ASN A 83 -21.20 -2.26 -3.94
C ASN A 83 -21.91 -1.56 -5.11
N PRO A 84 -22.16 -0.24 -5.02
CA PRO A 84 -22.63 0.51 -6.16
C PRO A 84 -21.59 0.49 -7.30
N ALA A 85 -22.02 0.87 -8.51
CA ALA A 85 -21.11 1.00 -9.63
C ALA A 85 -19.92 1.92 -9.29
N PRO A 86 -18.72 1.69 -9.86
CA PRO A 86 -17.54 2.49 -9.53
C PRO A 86 -17.76 4.00 -9.66
N GLY A 87 -17.39 4.76 -8.62
CA GLY A 87 -17.53 6.22 -8.57
C GLY A 87 -18.94 6.75 -8.29
N VAL A 88 -19.90 5.88 -8.00
CA VAL A 88 -21.30 6.26 -7.76
C VAL A 88 -21.67 6.29 -6.28
N GLY A 89 -21.16 5.33 -5.49
CA GLY A 89 -21.48 5.20 -4.08
C GLY A 89 -20.75 6.18 -3.17
N THR A 90 -21.11 6.16 -1.89
CA THR A 90 -20.30 6.80 -0.84
C THR A 90 -19.12 5.90 -0.47
N VAL A 91 -18.01 6.50 -0.03
CA VAL A 91 -16.74 5.78 0.19
C VAL A 91 -16.82 4.63 1.20
N ASP A 92 -17.78 4.68 2.13
CA ASP A 92 -18.02 3.67 3.17
C ASP A 92 -18.75 2.42 2.64
N GLN A 93 -19.32 2.48 1.44
CA GLN A 93 -19.97 1.34 0.78
C GLN A 93 -18.98 0.41 0.09
N TYR A 94 -17.70 0.76 0.05
CA TYR A 94 -16.63 0.00 -0.60
C TYR A 94 -15.62 -0.50 0.42
N GLU A 95 -14.83 -1.50 0.04
CA GLU A 95 -13.72 -1.99 0.85
C GLU A 95 -12.75 -0.84 1.15
N ILE A 96 -12.12 -0.82 2.34
CA ILE A 96 -11.15 0.23 2.68
C ILE A 96 -10.10 0.39 1.57
N GLY A 97 -9.61 -0.72 1.02
CA GLY A 97 -8.62 -0.74 -0.05
C GLY A 97 -9.13 -0.46 -1.47
N ASP A 98 -10.44 -0.34 -1.71
CA ASP A 98 -10.99 -0.28 -3.08
C ASP A 98 -10.99 1.14 -3.65
N VAL A 99 -9.86 1.58 -4.20
CA VAL A 99 -9.72 2.92 -4.81
C VAL A 99 -10.57 3.02 -6.07
N GLY A 100 -10.53 1.99 -6.92
CA GLY A 100 -11.23 1.97 -8.21
C GLY A 100 -12.75 2.01 -8.06
N GLY A 101 -13.31 1.26 -7.11
CA GLY A 101 -14.73 1.27 -6.78
C GLY A 101 -15.18 2.61 -6.22
N LYS A 102 -14.40 3.23 -5.33
CA LYS A 102 -14.77 4.52 -4.71
C LYS A 102 -14.72 5.70 -5.69
N PHE A 103 -13.71 5.75 -6.55
CA PHE A 103 -13.39 6.96 -7.32
C PHE A 103 -13.40 6.77 -8.83
N GLY A 104 -13.71 5.57 -9.32
CA GLY A 104 -13.71 5.21 -10.73
C GLY A 104 -12.50 4.37 -11.13
N THR A 105 -12.70 3.48 -12.10
CA THR A 105 -11.67 2.53 -12.54
C THR A 105 -10.70 3.14 -13.57
N LEU A 106 -9.62 2.42 -13.88
CA LEU A 106 -8.66 2.79 -14.92
C LEU A 106 -9.06 2.29 -16.33
N HIS A 107 -10.30 1.77 -16.47
CA HIS A 107 -10.78 1.14 -17.69
C HIS A 107 -10.72 2.10 -18.89
N SER A 108 -10.20 1.61 -20.02
CA SER A 108 -10.06 2.37 -21.27
C SER A 108 -9.23 3.67 -21.18
N LEU A 109 -8.46 3.85 -20.11
CA LEU A 109 -7.57 4.99 -19.96
C LEU A 109 -6.18 4.66 -20.48
N ASN A 110 -5.48 5.68 -21.02
CA ASN A 110 -4.05 5.60 -21.32
C ASN A 110 -3.20 6.22 -20.19
N GLN A 111 -3.75 7.17 -19.45
CA GLN A 111 -3.16 7.81 -18.28
C GLN A 111 -4.27 8.20 -17.29
N SER A 112 -3.91 8.37 -16.02
CA SER A 112 -4.80 8.87 -14.98
C SER A 112 -4.05 9.86 -14.10
N GLN A 113 -4.60 11.08 -13.99
CA GLN A 113 -4.13 12.13 -13.09
C GLN A 113 -5.33 12.62 -12.30
N ALA A 114 -5.37 12.30 -11.00
CA ALA A 114 -6.50 12.60 -10.15
C ALA A 114 -6.09 12.82 -8.70
N VAL A 115 -6.87 13.62 -7.98
CA VAL A 115 -6.73 13.79 -6.53
C VAL A 115 -8.06 13.46 -5.89
N TYR A 116 -8.04 12.49 -4.97
CA TYR A 116 -9.20 12.05 -4.22
C TYR A 116 -9.04 12.35 -2.74
N MET A 117 -10.16 12.45 -2.03
CA MET A 117 -10.20 12.52 -0.57
C MET A 117 -11.00 11.35 -0.05
N ASP A 118 -10.37 10.50 0.76
CA ASP A 118 -10.98 9.30 1.34
C ASP A 118 -10.90 9.35 2.88
N PRO A 119 -12.01 9.67 3.57
CA PRO A 119 -12.09 9.60 5.04
C PRO A 119 -12.05 8.16 5.59
N ALA A 120 -12.29 7.14 4.76
CA ALA A 120 -12.35 5.74 5.14
C ALA A 120 -11.02 4.97 4.90
N MET A 121 -9.98 5.63 4.38
CA MET A 121 -8.67 5.02 4.10
C MET A 121 -7.56 5.61 4.97
N PRO A 122 -7.41 5.19 6.24
CA PRO A 122 -6.43 5.78 7.13
C PRO A 122 -4.99 5.38 6.78
N LEU A 123 -4.01 6.27 7.04
CA LEU A 123 -2.57 5.96 6.98
C LEU A 123 -1.99 5.56 8.34
N THR A 124 -2.78 5.70 9.41
CA THR A 124 -2.37 5.37 10.78
C THR A 124 -3.47 4.59 11.51
N GLY A 125 -3.10 3.89 12.57
CA GLY A 125 -4.01 3.06 13.36
C GLY A 125 -4.21 1.64 12.80
N PRO A 126 -5.08 0.85 13.43
CA PRO A 126 -5.22 -0.59 13.13
C PRO A 126 -5.71 -0.89 11.71
N TYR A 127 -6.35 0.07 11.05
CA TYR A 127 -6.82 -0.06 9.67
C TYR A 127 -5.90 0.60 8.63
N SER A 128 -4.68 0.96 9.03
CA SER A 128 -3.73 1.61 8.15
C SER A 128 -3.47 0.80 6.87
N ILE A 129 -3.42 1.51 5.74
CA ILE A 129 -2.97 0.96 4.45
C ILE A 129 -1.44 0.97 4.30
N VAL A 130 -0.70 1.62 5.20
CA VAL A 130 0.76 1.65 5.15
C VAL A 130 1.33 0.29 5.56
N GLY A 131 2.33 -0.20 4.82
CA GLY A 131 2.89 -1.55 5.00
C GLY A 131 2.08 -2.63 4.30
N ARG A 132 1.22 -2.24 3.35
CA ARG A 132 0.48 -3.10 2.43
C ARG A 132 0.94 -2.87 1.00
N SER A 133 0.29 -3.48 0.02
CA SER A 133 0.57 -3.27 -1.40
C SER A 133 -0.63 -2.69 -2.15
N LEU A 134 -0.38 -1.84 -3.14
CA LEU A 134 -1.37 -1.45 -4.14
C LEU A 134 -1.20 -2.35 -5.37
N VAL A 135 -2.31 -2.84 -5.92
CA VAL A 135 -2.35 -3.67 -7.13
C VAL A 135 -3.18 -2.98 -8.20
N ILE A 136 -2.70 -2.99 -9.43
CA ILE A 136 -3.48 -2.65 -10.62
C ILE A 136 -3.85 -3.97 -11.31
N HIS A 137 -5.11 -4.10 -11.70
CA HIS A 137 -5.64 -5.29 -12.36
C HIS A 137 -5.85 -5.04 -13.86
N TYR A 138 -5.83 -6.11 -14.65
CA TYR A 138 -6.27 -6.08 -16.04
C TYR A 138 -7.78 -5.89 -16.14
N SER A 139 -8.23 -5.09 -17.10
CA SER A 139 -9.65 -4.83 -17.35
C SER A 139 -10.42 -6.06 -17.84
N GLY A 140 -9.78 -6.93 -18.64
CA GLY A 140 -10.46 -8.04 -19.31
C GLY A 140 -10.73 -9.26 -18.42
N ASN A 141 -9.92 -9.51 -17.39
CA ASN A 141 -10.03 -10.73 -16.57
C ASN A 141 -9.74 -10.51 -15.07
N ALA A 142 -9.60 -9.25 -14.64
CA ALA A 142 -9.26 -8.87 -13.25
C ALA A 142 -7.97 -9.51 -12.69
N SER A 143 -7.13 -10.14 -13.53
CA SER A 143 -5.84 -10.67 -13.09
C SER A 143 -4.90 -9.53 -12.71
N ARG A 144 -3.94 -9.82 -11.82
CA ARG A 144 -3.07 -8.80 -11.23
C ARG A 144 -1.97 -8.44 -12.23
N MET A 145 -1.97 -7.18 -12.67
CA MET A 145 -1.05 -6.68 -13.67
C MET A 145 0.27 -6.25 -13.07
N ARG A 146 0.20 -5.43 -12.02
CA ARG A 146 1.35 -4.91 -11.29
C ARG A 146 1.01 -4.62 -9.85
N CYS A 147 2.03 -4.60 -9.01
CA CYS A 147 1.90 -4.27 -7.60
C CYS A 147 3.09 -3.45 -7.10
N ALA A 148 2.87 -2.64 -6.07
CA ALA A 148 3.91 -1.90 -5.37
C ALA A 148 3.56 -1.76 -3.89
N ASP A 149 4.56 -1.80 -3.02
CA ASP A 149 4.35 -1.55 -1.58
C ASP A 149 3.97 -0.10 -1.31
N ILE A 150 3.06 0.10 -0.37
CA ILE A 150 2.71 1.42 0.19
C ILE A 150 3.61 1.64 1.40
N SER A 151 4.64 2.45 1.22
CA SER A 151 5.61 2.76 2.27
C SER A 151 5.37 4.13 2.84
N ALA A 152 5.49 4.27 4.16
CA ALA A 152 5.62 5.58 4.78
C ALA A 152 6.80 6.35 4.18
N ASP A 153 6.57 7.61 3.82
CA ASP A 153 7.63 8.49 3.36
C ASP A 153 8.56 8.81 4.54
N ARG A 154 9.86 8.89 4.25
CA ARG A 154 10.84 9.28 5.26
C ARG A 154 10.81 10.81 5.40
N ASN A 155 10.18 11.30 6.46
CA ASN A 155 10.47 12.65 6.93
C ASN A 155 11.82 12.64 7.63
N THR A 156 12.79 13.38 7.08
CA THR A 156 14.14 13.56 7.66
C THR A 156 14.08 14.20 9.04
N ASP A 157 13.05 15.00 9.30
CA ASP A 157 12.77 15.63 10.61
C ASP A 157 11.92 14.74 11.54
N GLY A 158 11.56 13.55 11.07
CA GLY A 158 10.75 12.59 11.81
C GLY A 158 11.55 11.92 12.93
N GLN A 159 10.99 11.86 14.14
CA GLN A 159 11.49 10.95 15.17
C GLN A 159 11.21 9.50 14.76
N TRP A 160 12.24 8.67 14.73
CA TRP A 160 12.16 7.24 14.45
C TRP A 160 12.29 6.43 15.74
N THR A 161 11.44 5.44 15.91
CA THR A 161 11.63 4.38 16.90
C THR A 161 12.37 3.24 16.21
N ILE A 162 13.54 2.87 16.74
CA ILE A 162 14.33 1.75 16.27
C ILE A 162 14.30 0.69 17.35
N ALA A 163 13.74 -0.48 17.04
CA ALA A 163 13.93 -1.68 17.84
C ALA A 163 15.03 -2.52 17.20
N GLN A 164 15.98 -3.00 17.99
CA GLN A 164 17.12 -3.79 17.52
C GLN A 164 17.16 -5.12 18.28
N ALA A 165 17.13 -6.23 17.55
CA ALA A 165 17.41 -7.56 18.06
C ALA A 165 18.79 -7.99 17.57
N VAL A 166 19.64 -8.44 18.50
CA VAL A 166 20.99 -8.95 18.21
C VAL A 166 20.99 -10.45 18.48
N PHE A 167 21.43 -11.21 17.48
CA PHE A 167 21.56 -12.66 17.55
C PHE A 167 23.04 -12.98 17.70
N ASN A 168 23.41 -13.69 18.76
CA ASN A 168 24.78 -14.08 19.09
C ASN A 168 24.85 -15.59 19.40
N GLY A 169 24.44 -16.42 18.44
CA GLY A 169 24.45 -17.88 18.58
C GLY A 169 24.65 -18.56 17.23
N ALA A 170 23.94 -19.67 16.99
CA ALA A 170 23.99 -20.41 15.72
C ALA A 170 23.77 -19.52 14.48
N VAL A 171 22.99 -18.45 14.65
CA VAL A 171 22.94 -17.30 13.74
C VAL A 171 23.53 -16.10 14.48
N THR A 172 24.55 -15.48 13.89
CA THR A 172 25.11 -14.20 14.35
C THR A 172 24.57 -13.10 13.44
N GLY A 173 24.07 -11.99 13.99
CA GLY A 173 23.59 -10.86 13.18
C GLY A 173 22.69 -9.89 13.92
N THR A 174 22.24 -8.84 13.23
CA THR A 174 21.35 -7.83 13.80
C THR A 174 20.12 -7.63 12.92
N VAL A 175 18.96 -7.62 13.58
CA VAL A 175 17.65 -7.29 13.00
C VAL A 175 17.23 -5.95 13.57
N LYS A 176 17.08 -4.94 12.71
CA LYS A 176 16.55 -3.62 13.07
C LYS A 176 15.15 -3.46 12.52
N LEU A 177 14.24 -3.04 13.38
CA LEU A 177 12.88 -2.65 13.05
C LEU A 177 12.80 -1.12 13.19
N VAL A 178 12.54 -0.43 12.08
CA VAL A 178 12.50 1.04 12.05
C VAL A 178 11.08 1.49 11.75
N ARG A 179 10.55 2.41 12.57
CA ARG A 179 9.19 2.98 12.45
C ARG A 179 9.23 4.49 12.68
N ALA A 180 8.53 5.27 11.87
CA ALA A 180 8.34 6.70 12.15
C ALA A 180 7.31 6.88 13.27
N LYS A 181 7.59 7.75 14.26
CA LYS A 181 6.72 8.02 15.42
C LYS A 181 5.34 8.60 15.09
N VAL A 182 5.14 9.06 13.84
CA VAL A 182 3.82 9.44 13.32
C VAL A 182 2.88 8.24 13.27
N PHE A 183 3.43 7.04 13.12
CA PHE A 183 2.71 5.77 13.09
C PHE A 183 2.73 5.17 14.51
N SER A 184 1.55 5.02 15.13
CA SER A 184 1.33 4.49 16.48
C SER A 184 1.71 3.02 16.58
N THR A 185 1.85 2.43 17.77
CA THR A 185 2.26 1.01 18.00
C THR A 185 1.44 -0.04 17.24
N ARG A 186 0.23 0.28 16.78
CA ARG A 186 -0.64 -0.61 15.99
C ARG A 186 -0.40 -0.55 14.47
N ASP A 187 0.47 0.34 13.99
CA ASP A 187 0.74 0.51 12.56
C ASP A 187 1.73 -0.50 11.97
N SER A 188 1.48 -0.95 10.74
CA SER A 188 2.29 -1.90 9.97
C SER A 188 3.52 -1.29 9.27
N GLY A 189 3.81 0.00 9.47
CA GLY A 189 4.92 0.73 8.84
C GLY A 189 6.34 0.37 9.33
N VAL A 190 6.55 -0.85 9.82
CA VAL A 190 7.86 -1.29 10.32
C VAL A 190 8.70 -1.78 9.15
N LYS A 191 9.82 -1.09 8.88
CA LYS A 191 10.84 -1.60 7.95
C LYS A 191 11.80 -2.51 8.69
N LEU A 192 11.92 -3.75 8.22
CA LEU A 192 12.92 -4.70 8.68
C LEU A 192 14.23 -4.51 7.91
N ALA A 193 15.31 -4.29 8.63
CA ALA A 193 16.68 -4.27 8.11
C ALA A 193 17.47 -5.40 8.76
N VAL A 194 18.00 -6.31 7.95
CA VAL A 194 18.82 -7.44 8.39
C VAL A 194 20.26 -7.15 8.01
N ALA A 195 21.17 -7.16 8.98
CA ALA A 195 22.59 -6.87 8.76
C ALA A 195 23.47 -7.94 9.44
N ASN A 196 24.58 -8.28 8.77
CA ASN A 196 25.64 -9.16 9.29
C ASN A 196 25.14 -10.55 9.72
N VAL A 197 24.23 -11.17 8.96
CA VAL A 197 23.75 -12.52 9.25
C VAL A 197 24.75 -13.55 8.75
N ALA A 198 25.37 -14.28 9.69
CA ALA A 198 26.27 -15.40 9.43
C ALA A 198 25.86 -16.61 10.26
N GLN A 199 25.94 -17.81 9.68
CA GLN A 199 25.69 -19.05 10.39
C GLN A 199 27.04 -19.58 10.90
N SER A 200 27.16 -19.84 12.21
CA SER A 200 28.36 -20.51 12.73
C SER A 200 28.36 -21.94 12.20
N ARG A 201 29.41 -22.32 11.46
CA ARG A 201 29.64 -23.71 11.06
C ARG A 201 29.83 -24.61 12.27
#